data_AF-A0A2R5L1W9-F1
#
_entry.id   AF-A0A2R5L1W9-F1
#
_cell.length_a   1.000
_cell.length_b   1.000
_cell.length_c   1.000
_cell.angle_alpha   90.00
_cell.angle_beta   90.00
_cell.angle_gamma   90.00
#
_symmetry.space_group_name_H-M   'P 1'
#
loop_
_entity.id
_entity.type
_entity.pdbx_description
1 polymer ?
#
loop_
_entity_poly.entity_id
_entity_poly.type
_entity_poly.pdbx_seq_one_letter_code
_entity_poly.pdbx_strand_id
1 'polypeptide(L)'
;NIIPAAKQKGFKVVLGVWPDTEQSFNQDLGALQSSVPGNEDVVRAITVGSECLYRGSLGANDLLNRIQQVQKAFPKTQIGTVDSWNKFTDGTADPIIKGGVDYLLANGFAYWQSQNINNATNTYFDDMSQAMKHIQQVAGDNNKVRFGNGETGWPTDGGSN
;
A
#
# COMPACT_ATOMS: atom_id res chain seq x y z
N ASN A 1 -1.00 -5.02 -19.83
CA ASN A 1 -1.37 -5.75 -18.59
C ASN A 1 -0.24 -6.74 -18.26
N ILE A 2 0.25 -6.73 -17.00
CA ILE A 2 1.36 -7.58 -16.50
C ILE A 2 0.96 -9.04 -16.19
N ILE A 3 -0.32 -9.29 -15.92
CA ILE A 3 -0.82 -10.58 -15.40
C ILE A 3 -0.38 -11.80 -16.24
N PRO A 4 -0.46 -11.80 -17.60
CA PRO A 4 -0.04 -12.97 -18.39
C PRO A 4 1.45 -13.31 -18.22
N ALA A 5 2.31 -12.29 -18.15
CA ALA A 5 3.74 -12.49 -17.95
C ALA A 5 4.04 -13.03 -16.54
N ALA A 6 3.38 -12.49 -15.51
CA ALA A 6 3.50 -12.99 -14.14
C ALA A 6 3.05 -14.46 -14.04
N LYS A 7 1.91 -14.81 -14.66
CA LYS A 7 1.40 -16.18 -14.72
C LYS A 7 2.39 -17.13 -15.36
N GLN A 8 2.96 -16.75 -16.50
CA GLN A 8 3.95 -17.56 -17.22
C GLN A 8 5.22 -17.81 -16.40
N LYS A 9 5.61 -16.86 -15.54
CA LYS A 9 6.80 -16.95 -14.69
C LYS A 9 6.53 -17.46 -13.27
N GLY A 10 5.28 -17.79 -12.94
CA GLY A 10 4.89 -18.25 -11.61
C GLY A 10 4.93 -17.16 -10.52
N PHE A 11 5.01 -15.88 -10.91
CA PHE A 11 4.96 -14.77 -9.97
C PHE A 11 3.52 -14.45 -9.56
N LYS A 12 3.39 -13.87 -8.37
CA LYS A 12 2.17 -13.16 -7.97
C LYS A 12 2.43 -11.65 -8.06
N VAL A 13 1.37 -10.89 -8.28
CA VAL A 13 1.45 -9.42 -8.40
C VAL A 13 0.57 -8.74 -7.36
N VAL A 14 1.04 -7.61 -6.85
CA VAL A 14 0.21 -6.60 -6.18
C VAL A 14 -0.03 -5.50 -7.19
N LEU A 15 -1.28 -5.19 -7.50
CA LEU A 15 -1.63 -4.16 -8.47
C LEU A 15 -1.98 -2.86 -7.76
N GLY A 16 -1.57 -1.72 -8.32
CA GLY A 16 -1.89 -0.39 -7.79
C GLY A 16 -3.10 0.24 -8.46
N VAL A 17 -3.87 1.02 -7.70
CA VAL A 17 -4.87 1.98 -8.18
C VAL A 17 -4.43 3.37 -7.73
N TRP A 18 -4.38 4.33 -8.65
CA TRP A 18 -4.04 5.72 -8.38
C TRP A 18 -5.30 6.55 -8.16
N PRO A 19 -5.66 6.90 -6.91
CA PRO A 19 -6.98 7.40 -6.57
C PRO A 19 -7.07 8.94 -6.52
N ASP A 20 -5.98 9.64 -6.81
CA ASP A 20 -5.82 11.09 -6.58
C ASP A 20 -6.89 11.94 -7.30
N THR A 21 -7.36 11.50 -8.46
CA THR A 21 -8.47 12.14 -9.18
C THR A 21 -9.54 11.10 -9.55
N GLU A 22 -10.78 11.55 -9.74
CA GLU A 22 -11.86 10.66 -10.17
C GLU A 22 -11.57 10.03 -11.53
N GLN A 23 -10.99 10.79 -12.47
CA GLN A 23 -10.59 10.26 -13.78
C GLN A 23 -9.56 9.14 -13.64
N SER A 24 -8.48 9.38 -12.88
CA SER A 24 -7.42 8.39 -12.64
C SER A 24 -7.98 7.14 -11.96
N PHE A 25 -8.77 7.34 -10.91
CA PHE A 25 -9.40 6.25 -10.17
C PHE A 25 -10.30 5.39 -11.06
N ASN A 26 -11.16 6.01 -11.88
CA ASN A 26 -12.09 5.29 -12.75
C ASN A 26 -11.37 4.55 -13.89
N GLN A 27 -10.29 5.12 -14.41
CA GLN A 27 -9.45 4.47 -15.44
C GLN A 27 -8.80 3.20 -14.88
N ASP A 28 -8.16 3.30 -13.71
CA ASP A 28 -7.51 2.15 -13.07
C ASP A 28 -8.52 1.09 -12.62
N LEU A 29 -9.64 1.51 -12.02
CA LEU A 29 -10.72 0.59 -11.65
C LEU A 29 -11.25 -0.17 -12.86
N GLY A 30 -11.51 0.51 -13.98
CA GLY A 30 -11.95 -0.11 -15.23
C GLY A 30 -10.93 -1.10 -15.80
N ALA A 31 -9.64 -0.76 -15.75
CA ALA A 31 -8.57 -1.66 -16.17
C ALA A 31 -8.51 -2.93 -15.29
N LEU A 32 -8.68 -2.80 -13.97
CA LEU A 32 -8.74 -3.94 -13.06
C LEU A 32 -9.99 -4.79 -13.29
N GLN A 33 -11.17 -4.17 -13.48
CA GLN A 33 -12.41 -4.90 -13.78
C GLN A 33 -12.30 -5.73 -15.06
N SER A 34 -11.51 -5.27 -16.01
CA SER A 34 -11.26 -5.98 -17.28
C SER A 34 -10.22 -7.10 -17.17
N SER A 35 -9.41 -7.14 -16.10
CA SER A 35 -8.20 -7.97 -16.06
C SER A 35 -8.08 -8.91 -14.85
N VAL A 36 -8.65 -8.55 -13.70
CA VAL A 36 -8.57 -9.32 -12.46
C VAL A 36 -9.50 -10.54 -12.46
N PRO A 37 -10.76 -10.46 -12.94
CA PRO A 37 -11.65 -11.63 -12.93
C PRO A 37 -11.06 -12.84 -13.68
N GLY A 38 -10.97 -13.98 -12.99
CA GLY A 38 -10.36 -15.21 -13.53
C GLY A 38 -8.83 -15.27 -13.39
N ASN A 39 -8.20 -14.26 -12.80
CA ASN A 39 -6.77 -14.20 -12.52
C ASN A 39 -6.47 -13.97 -11.03
N GLU A 40 -7.43 -14.23 -10.14
CA GLU A 40 -7.26 -14.10 -8.68
C GLU A 40 -6.20 -15.08 -8.14
N ASP A 41 -5.85 -16.11 -8.89
CA ASP A 41 -4.70 -16.96 -8.58
C ASP A 41 -3.38 -16.19 -8.73
N VAL A 42 -3.25 -15.25 -9.67
CA VAL A 42 -2.03 -14.47 -9.95
C VAL A 42 -2.01 -13.14 -9.20
N VAL A 43 -3.17 -12.50 -9.06
CA VAL A 43 -3.30 -11.21 -8.35
C VAL A 43 -3.38 -11.46 -6.86
N ARG A 44 -2.25 -11.25 -6.16
CA ARG A 44 -2.14 -11.48 -4.71
C ARG A 44 -2.96 -10.49 -3.91
N ALA A 45 -2.94 -9.22 -4.31
CA ALA A 45 -3.63 -8.13 -3.64
C ALA A 45 -3.74 -6.91 -4.59
N ILE A 46 -4.53 -5.91 -4.18
CA ILE A 46 -4.59 -4.59 -4.81
C ILE A 46 -4.38 -3.53 -3.74
N THR A 47 -3.52 -2.55 -4.01
CA THR A 47 -3.36 -1.36 -3.18
C THR A 47 -4.03 -0.16 -3.85
N VAL A 48 -4.90 0.52 -3.11
CA VAL A 48 -5.52 1.78 -3.52
C VAL A 48 -4.77 2.92 -2.88
N GLY A 49 -4.17 3.77 -3.70
CA GLY A 49 -3.22 4.79 -3.26
C GLY A 49 -1.83 4.23 -3.03
N SER A 50 -0.85 5.09 -3.29
CA SER A 50 0.51 5.00 -2.75
C SER A 50 0.86 6.38 -2.23
N GLU A 51 1.15 6.50 -0.94
CA GLU A 51 1.55 7.75 -0.29
C GLU A 51 0.54 8.91 -0.46
N CYS A 52 -0.75 8.60 -0.56
CA CYS A 52 -1.80 9.61 -0.69
C CYS A 52 -1.90 10.46 0.60
N LEU A 53 -1.76 9.83 1.77
CA LEU A 53 -1.78 10.54 3.06
C LEU A 53 -0.49 11.35 3.23
N TYR A 54 0.66 10.79 2.86
CA TYR A 54 1.94 11.49 2.91
C TYR A 54 1.96 12.74 2.01
N ARG A 55 1.47 12.64 0.78
CA ARG A 55 1.35 13.79 -0.14
C ARG A 55 0.23 14.76 0.22
N GLY A 56 -0.73 14.34 1.05
CA GLY A 56 -1.95 15.09 1.31
C GLY A 56 -2.88 15.20 0.10
N SER A 57 -2.74 14.31 -0.90
CA SER A 57 -3.61 14.29 -2.07
C SER A 57 -5.01 13.80 -1.74
N LEU A 58 -5.15 12.96 -0.72
CA LEU A 58 -6.43 12.54 -0.14
C LEU A 58 -6.33 12.50 1.38
N GLY A 59 -7.42 12.87 2.06
CA GLY A 59 -7.59 12.59 3.48
C GLY A 59 -7.92 11.11 3.72
N ALA A 60 -7.70 10.63 4.95
CA ALA A 60 -7.88 9.22 5.31
C ALA A 60 -9.29 8.68 5.07
N ASN A 61 -10.33 9.50 5.30
CA ASN A 61 -11.72 9.09 5.03
C ASN A 61 -12.01 8.99 3.53
N ASP A 62 -11.46 9.89 2.72
CA ASP A 62 -11.65 9.84 1.26
C ASP A 62 -10.91 8.65 0.65
N LEU A 63 -9.69 8.39 1.14
CA LEU A 63 -8.94 7.19 0.75
C LEU A 63 -9.66 5.91 1.19
N LEU A 64 -10.20 5.85 2.41
CA LEU A 64 -11.04 4.72 2.86
C LEU A 64 -12.24 4.49 1.94
N ASN A 65 -12.94 5.56 1.54
CA ASN A 65 -14.07 5.46 0.61
C ASN A 65 -13.65 4.88 -0.74
N ARG A 66 -12.46 5.23 -1.25
CA ARG A 66 -11.91 4.65 -2.49
C ARG A 66 -11.54 3.18 -2.30
N ILE A 67 -10.91 2.82 -1.18
CA ILE A 67 -10.57 1.42 -0.85
C ILE A 67 -11.83 0.56 -0.82
N GLN A 68 -12.89 1.02 -0.16
CA GLN A 68 -14.15 0.27 -0.02
C GLN A 68 -14.88 0.09 -1.36
N GLN A 69 -14.79 1.06 -2.27
CA GLN A 69 -15.31 0.90 -3.64
C GLN A 69 -14.59 -0.23 -4.39
N VAL A 70 -13.27 -0.32 -4.26
CA VAL A 70 -12.46 -1.38 -4.87
C VAL A 70 -12.73 -2.73 -4.18
N GLN A 71 -12.86 -2.78 -2.86
CA GLN A 71 -13.26 -3.99 -2.11
C GLN A 71 -14.61 -4.53 -2.61
N LYS A 72 -15.59 -3.65 -2.84
CA LYS A 72 -16.90 -4.04 -3.37
C LYS A 72 -16.79 -4.60 -4.80
N ALA A 73 -15.91 -4.04 -5.62
CA ALA A 73 -15.70 -4.50 -7.00
C ALA A 73 -14.97 -5.86 -7.07
N PHE A 74 -14.10 -6.16 -6.10
CA PHE A 74 -13.25 -7.36 -6.10
C PHE A 74 -13.34 -8.16 -4.79
N PRO A 75 -14.51 -8.75 -4.46
CA PRO A 75 -14.75 -9.40 -3.15
C PRO A 75 -13.88 -10.64 -2.88
N LYS A 76 -13.17 -11.16 -3.88
CA LYS A 76 -12.27 -12.33 -3.78
C LYS A 76 -10.80 -11.96 -3.63
N THR A 77 -10.45 -10.68 -3.78
CA THR A 77 -9.06 -10.20 -3.77
C THR A 77 -8.81 -9.41 -2.50
N GLN A 78 -7.62 -9.55 -1.91
CA GLN A 78 -7.24 -8.74 -0.77
C GLN A 78 -6.96 -7.30 -1.22
N ILE A 79 -7.66 -6.32 -0.63
CA ILE A 79 -7.54 -4.91 -1.00
C ILE A 79 -7.14 -4.10 0.23
N GLY A 80 -6.20 -3.18 0.05
CA GLY A 80 -5.93 -2.16 1.04
C GLY A 80 -5.10 -1.02 0.48
N THR A 81 -4.08 -0.54 1.19
CA THR A 81 -3.33 0.65 0.79
C THR A 81 -1.85 0.54 1.13
N VAL A 82 -1.05 1.39 0.48
CA VAL A 82 0.36 1.59 0.82
C VAL A 82 0.60 3.08 1.09
N ASP A 83 1.30 3.40 2.16
CA ASP A 83 1.65 4.78 2.51
C ASP A 83 2.97 4.85 3.27
N SER A 84 3.48 6.05 3.51
CA SER A 84 4.72 6.22 4.28
C SER A 84 4.55 5.72 5.71
N TRP A 85 5.56 5.04 6.25
CA TRP A 85 5.52 4.43 7.59
C TRP A 85 5.05 5.41 8.68
N ASN A 86 5.41 6.69 8.54
CA ASN A 86 5.09 7.72 9.51
C ASN A 86 3.59 8.04 9.54
N LYS A 87 2.85 7.88 8.43
CA LYS A 87 1.39 8.08 8.36
C LYS A 87 0.62 6.99 9.08
N PHE A 88 1.19 5.79 9.14
CA PHE A 88 0.68 4.73 10.02
C PHE A 88 1.04 4.98 11.48
N THR A 89 2.19 5.57 11.76
CA THR A 89 2.67 5.77 13.14
C THR A 89 2.02 6.97 13.84
N ASP A 90 1.81 8.08 13.13
CA ASP A 90 1.28 9.31 13.70
C ASP A 90 -0.26 9.34 13.84
N GLY A 91 -0.91 8.24 13.46
CA GLY A 91 -2.36 8.07 13.50
C GLY A 91 -3.11 8.67 12.33
N THR A 92 -2.44 9.24 11.31
CA THR A 92 -3.12 9.77 10.12
C THR A 92 -3.94 8.68 9.41
N ALA A 93 -3.42 7.45 9.36
CA ALA A 93 -4.09 6.31 8.73
C ALA A 93 -5.14 5.60 9.62
N ASP A 94 -5.35 6.03 10.88
CA ASP A 94 -6.28 5.39 11.81
C ASP A 94 -7.68 5.13 11.24
N PRO A 95 -8.32 6.09 10.53
CA PRO A 95 -9.66 5.85 9.98
C PRO A 95 -9.69 4.66 9.01
N ILE A 96 -8.62 4.42 8.27
CA ILE A 96 -8.52 3.31 7.31
C ILE A 96 -8.49 1.97 8.05
N ILE A 97 -7.70 1.89 9.11
CA ILE A 97 -7.56 0.69 9.95
C ILE A 97 -8.89 0.39 10.67
N LYS A 98 -9.48 1.41 11.32
CA LYS A 98 -10.77 1.32 12.01
C LYS A 98 -11.93 1.02 11.05
N GLY A 99 -11.81 1.44 9.80
CA GLY A 99 -12.74 1.15 8.70
C GLY A 99 -12.71 -0.29 8.20
N GLY A 100 -11.88 -1.15 8.79
CA GLY A 100 -11.83 -2.59 8.50
C GLY A 100 -10.91 -2.97 7.34
N VAL A 101 -10.04 -2.07 6.88
CA VAL A 101 -9.02 -2.40 5.86
C VAL A 101 -7.92 -3.23 6.49
N ASP A 102 -7.67 -4.41 5.95
CA ASP A 102 -6.82 -5.44 6.56
C ASP A 102 -5.54 -5.76 5.75
N TYR A 103 -5.22 -4.98 4.72
CA TYR A 103 -3.98 -5.10 3.95
C TYR A 103 -3.26 -3.75 3.91
N LEU A 104 -2.23 -3.62 4.72
CA LEU A 104 -1.55 -2.35 4.95
C LEU A 104 -0.07 -2.54 4.65
N LEU A 105 0.45 -1.76 3.71
CA LEU A 105 1.88 -1.77 3.40
C LEU A 105 2.48 -0.41 3.80
N ALA A 106 3.64 -0.42 4.44
CA ALA A 106 4.37 0.80 4.75
C ALA A 106 5.60 0.95 3.86
N ASN A 107 5.82 2.17 3.38
CA ASN A 107 7.04 2.59 2.69
C ASN A 107 8.04 3.13 3.69
N GLY A 108 9.26 2.58 3.68
CA GLY A 108 10.33 2.91 4.62
C GLY A 108 11.64 3.13 3.89
N PHE A 109 12.12 4.37 3.82
CA PHE A 109 13.36 4.72 3.12
C PHE A 109 14.32 5.48 4.05
N ALA A 110 15.32 4.78 4.57
CA ALA A 110 16.33 5.42 5.43
C ALA A 110 17.15 6.50 4.69
N TYR A 111 17.36 6.34 3.37
CA TYR A 111 18.07 7.33 2.55
C TYR A 111 17.39 8.71 2.61
N TRP A 112 16.06 8.76 2.45
CA TRP A 112 15.29 10.00 2.48
C TRP A 112 15.15 10.61 3.89
N GLN A 113 15.63 9.91 4.91
CA GLN A 113 15.77 10.43 6.27
C GLN A 113 17.20 10.91 6.57
N SER A 114 18.02 11.09 5.52
CA SER A 114 19.41 11.54 5.61
C SER A 114 20.29 10.64 6.49
N GLN A 115 19.96 9.36 6.57
CA GLN A 115 20.77 8.42 7.34
C GLN A 115 22.08 8.12 6.63
N ASN A 116 23.09 7.72 7.39
CA ASN A 116 24.26 7.07 6.83
C ASN A 116 23.89 5.63 6.42
N ILE A 117 24.50 5.09 5.35
CA ILE A 117 24.27 3.71 4.92
C ILE A 117 24.49 2.69 6.05
N ASN A 118 25.46 2.94 6.94
CA ASN A 118 25.75 2.09 8.09
C ASN A 118 24.63 2.06 9.13
N ASN A 119 23.73 3.05 9.13
CA ASN A 119 22.55 3.09 10.00
C ASN A 119 21.23 2.78 9.25
N ALA A 120 21.28 2.57 7.94
CA ALA A 120 20.09 2.45 7.10
C ALA A 120 19.17 1.30 7.55
N THR A 121 19.75 0.14 7.85
CA THR A 121 19.01 -1.03 8.31
C THR A 121 18.35 -0.80 9.67
N ASN A 122 19.04 -0.13 10.61
CA ASN A 122 18.47 0.19 11.91
C ASN A 122 17.27 1.13 11.78
N THR A 123 17.41 2.20 10.99
CA THR A 123 16.31 3.13 10.72
C THR A 123 15.14 2.43 10.06
N TYR A 124 15.37 1.62 9.01
CA TYR A 124 14.31 0.88 8.35
C TYR A 124 13.53 -0.03 9.32
N PHE A 125 14.22 -0.82 10.15
CA PHE A 125 13.52 -1.69 11.09
C PHE A 125 12.81 -0.91 12.19
N ASP A 126 13.37 0.21 12.65
CA ASP A 126 12.72 1.09 13.61
C ASP A 126 11.42 1.66 13.04
N ASP A 127 11.47 2.29 11.86
CA ASP A 127 10.32 2.83 11.13
C ASP A 127 9.20 1.79 10.96
N MET A 128 9.55 0.61 10.45
CA MET A 128 8.58 -0.46 10.20
C MET A 128 8.00 -1.01 11.51
N SER A 129 8.80 -1.07 12.57
CA SER A 129 8.32 -1.52 13.90
C SER A 129 7.37 -0.51 14.54
N GLN A 130 7.62 0.79 14.37
CA GLN A 130 6.74 1.85 14.84
C GLN A 130 5.38 1.79 14.13
N ALA A 131 5.39 1.68 12.81
CA ALA A 131 4.17 1.53 12.01
C ALA A 131 3.38 0.26 12.40
N MET A 132 4.07 -0.89 12.47
CA MET A 132 3.45 -2.15 12.86
C MET A 132 2.80 -2.09 14.25
N LYS A 133 3.53 -1.53 15.22
CA LYS A 133 3.05 -1.39 16.61
C LYS A 133 1.80 -0.53 16.67
N HIS A 134 1.80 0.64 16.02
CA HIS A 134 0.62 1.51 16.01
C HIS A 134 -0.57 0.86 15.30
N ILE A 135 -0.34 0.23 14.15
CA ILE A 135 -1.39 -0.52 13.44
C ILE A 135 -2.02 -1.58 14.33
N GLN A 136 -1.20 -2.37 15.04
CA GLN A 136 -1.69 -3.40 15.96
C GLN A 136 -2.50 -2.81 17.12
N GLN A 137 -2.04 -1.69 17.68
CA GLN A 137 -2.77 -0.98 18.74
C GLN A 137 -4.14 -0.50 18.27
N VAL A 138 -4.21 0.08 17.06
CA VAL A 138 -5.46 0.60 16.49
C VAL A 138 -6.40 -0.53 16.06
N ALA A 139 -5.85 -1.62 15.52
CA ALA A 139 -6.62 -2.79 15.09
C ALA A 139 -7.24 -3.56 16.27
N GLY A 140 -6.66 -3.44 17.47
CA GLY A 140 -7.12 -4.15 18.66
C GLY A 140 -7.13 -5.66 18.43
N ASP A 141 -8.27 -6.31 18.68
CA ASP A 141 -8.43 -7.76 18.54
C ASP A 141 -8.55 -8.23 17.07
N ASN A 142 -8.53 -7.32 16.09
CA ASN A 142 -8.60 -7.68 14.67
C ASN A 142 -7.30 -8.33 14.19
N ASN A 143 -7.23 -9.66 14.30
CA ASN A 143 -6.10 -10.47 13.87
C ASN A 143 -6.01 -10.69 12.34
N LYS A 144 -6.89 -10.08 11.53
CA LYS A 144 -6.88 -10.23 10.06
C LYS A 144 -5.90 -9.27 9.39
N VAL A 145 -5.46 -8.22 10.08
CA VAL A 145 -4.56 -7.22 9.52
C VAL A 145 -3.25 -7.85 9.08
N ARG A 146 -2.97 -7.74 7.78
CA ARG A 146 -1.69 -8.07 7.17
C ARG A 146 -0.92 -6.78 6.97
N PHE A 147 0.18 -6.67 7.70
CA PHE A 147 1.16 -5.60 7.56
C PHE A 147 2.37 -6.09 6.76
N GLY A 148 2.98 -5.22 5.97
CA GLY A 148 4.22 -5.53 5.25
C GLY A 148 4.95 -4.29 4.75
N ASN A 149 6.13 -4.52 4.16
CA ASN A 149 6.84 -3.48 3.41
C ASN A 149 6.20 -3.29 2.04
N GLY A 150 5.85 -2.06 1.72
CA GLY A 150 5.49 -1.65 0.37
C GLY A 150 6.76 -1.43 -0.46
N GLU A 151 7.48 -0.37 -0.11
CA GLU A 151 8.68 0.05 -0.82
C GLU A 151 9.80 0.43 0.15
N THR A 152 11.02 0.04 -0.21
CA THR A 152 12.26 0.44 0.44
C THR A 152 13.39 0.35 -0.58
N GLY A 153 14.51 1.01 -0.32
CA GLY A 153 15.66 0.98 -1.20
C GLY A 153 16.72 2.00 -0.83
N TRP A 154 17.84 1.92 -1.55
CA TRP A 154 18.95 2.87 -1.44
C TRP A 154 19.52 3.15 -2.83
N PRO A 155 19.61 4.42 -3.26
CA PRO A 155 20.15 4.76 -4.58
C PRO A 155 21.65 4.44 -4.64
N THR A 156 22.10 3.90 -5.77
CA THR A 156 23.51 3.50 -5.96
C THR A 156 24.33 4.52 -6.75
N ASP A 157 23.66 5.45 -7.42
CA ASP A 157 24.24 6.59 -8.11
C ASP A 157 23.44 7.88 -7.80
N GLY A 158 23.89 9.02 -8.31
CA GLY A 158 23.21 10.31 -8.16
C GLY A 158 21.92 10.45 -8.98
N GLY A 159 21.48 9.38 -9.65
CA GLY A 159 20.40 9.40 -10.62
C GLY A 159 20.77 10.08 -11.96
N SER A 160 19.87 9.93 -12.93
CA SER A 160 19.85 10.74 -14.15
C SER A 160 18.68 11.73 -14.03
N ASN A 161 19.00 13.02 -13.95
CA ASN A 161 17.99 14.11 -14.04
C ASN A 161 17.34 14.15 -15.42
#